data_AF-A0A7X6JX94-F1
#
_entry.id   AF-A0A7X6JX94-F1
#
_cell.length_a   1.000
_cell.length_b   1.000
_cell.length_c   1.000
_cell.angle_alpha   90.00
_cell.angle_beta   90.00
_cell.angle_gamma   90.00
#
_symmetry.space_group_name_H-M   'P 1'
#
loop_
_entity.id
_entity.type
_entity.pdbx_description
1 polymer ?
#
loop_
_entity_poly.entity_id
_entity_poly.type
_entity_poly.pdbx_seq_one_letter_code
_entity_poly.pdbx_strand_id
1 'polypeptide(L)'
;MTLAPEAPKPRYITRHVTYRLPIIGRMAREVVEGPVDNAFAAVIGAVSAVAIGVLIWGYPALIFSALLAAALMVITLIRITLG
;
A
#
# COMPACT_ATOMS: atom_id res chain seq x y z
N MET A 1 -35.41 -31.19 -9.23
CA MET A 1 -34.03 -30.73 -9.45
C MET A 1 -33.80 -29.54 -8.55
N THR A 2 -33.17 -29.73 -7.39
CA THR A 2 -32.95 -28.67 -6.39
C THR A 2 -31.66 -27.92 -6.73
N LEU A 3 -31.77 -26.62 -7.03
CA LEU A 3 -30.61 -25.74 -7.24
C LEU A 3 -29.95 -25.50 -5.88
N ALA A 4 -28.75 -26.05 -5.67
CA ALA A 4 -27.92 -25.67 -4.54
C ALA A 4 -27.51 -24.19 -4.68
N PRO A 5 -27.47 -23.40 -3.60
CA PRO A 5 -26.98 -22.03 -3.67
C PRO A 5 -25.48 -22.06 -4.03
N GLU A 6 -25.13 -21.39 -5.14
CA GLU A 6 -23.75 -21.31 -5.60
C GLU A 6 -22.89 -20.62 -4.54
N ALA A 7 -21.88 -21.33 -4.03
CA ALA A 7 -20.99 -20.84 -2.99
C ALA A 7 -20.25 -19.58 -3.47
N PRO A 8 -20.10 -18.54 -2.64
CA PRO A 8 -19.44 -17.30 -3.03
C PRO A 8 -17.99 -17.59 -3.40
N LYS A 9 -17.62 -17.38 -4.67
CA LYS A 9 -16.25 -17.52 -5.17
C LYS A 9 -15.32 -16.63 -4.33
N PRO A 10 -14.40 -17.20 -3.55
CA PRO A 10 -13.54 -16.38 -2.71
C PRO A 10 -12.53 -15.68 -3.62
N ARG A 11 -12.49 -14.34 -3.50
CA ARG A 11 -11.59 -13.43 -4.21
C ARG A 11 -10.15 -13.62 -3.70
N TYR A 12 -9.56 -14.79 -3.99
CA TYR A 12 -8.34 -15.30 -3.35
C TYR A 12 -7.04 -14.62 -3.81
N ILE A 13 -7.08 -13.91 -4.94
CA ILE A 13 -5.86 -13.43 -5.59
C ILE A 13 -5.24 -12.25 -4.84
N THR A 14 -6.03 -11.44 -4.12
CA THR A 14 -5.54 -10.24 -3.45
C THR A 14 -4.85 -10.52 -2.10
N ARG A 15 -5.14 -11.66 -1.45
CA ARG A 15 -4.61 -11.97 -0.10
C ARG A 15 -3.21 -12.61 -0.12
N HIS A 16 -2.83 -13.31 -1.18
CA HIS A 16 -1.58 -14.11 -1.15
C HIS A 16 -0.32 -13.37 -1.59
N VAL A 17 -0.44 -12.30 -2.37
CA VAL A 17 0.73 -11.53 -2.82
C VAL A 17 1.14 -10.49 -1.77
N THR A 18 0.17 -9.81 -1.15
CA THR A 18 0.44 -8.76 -0.14
C THR A 18 0.98 -9.31 1.19
N TYR A 19 0.60 -10.53 1.59
CA TYR A 19 1.05 -11.14 2.86
C TYR A 19 2.35 -11.96 2.77
N ARG A 20 2.99 -12.05 1.60
CA ARG A 20 4.25 -12.82 1.42
C ARG A 20 5.53 -12.00 1.56
N LEU A 21 5.48 -10.66 1.63
CA LEU A 21 6.64 -9.88 2.00
C LEU A 21 6.70 -9.79 3.53
N PRO A 22 7.68 -10.43 4.20
CA PRO A 22 7.69 -10.57 5.66
C PRO A 22 7.76 -9.23 6.41
N ILE A 23 8.37 -8.21 5.79
CA ILE A 23 8.53 -6.88 6.40
C ILE A 23 7.41 -5.94 5.95
N ILE A 24 7.18 -5.79 4.65
CA ILE A 24 6.17 -4.86 4.11
C ILE A 24 4.75 -5.34 4.39
N GLY A 25 4.48 -6.66 4.27
CA GLY A 25 3.17 -7.24 4.58
C GLY A 25 2.82 -7.18 6.06
N ARG A 26 3.82 -7.26 6.95
CA ARG A 26 3.63 -7.07 8.38
C ARG A 26 3.33 -5.61 8.72
N MET A 27 4.12 -4.66 8.18
CA MET A 27 3.88 -3.22 8.33
C MET A 27 2.48 -2.84 7.82
N ALA A 28 2.09 -3.32 6.64
CA ALA A 28 0.77 -3.07 6.08
C ALA A 28 -0.35 -3.61 6.99
N ARG A 29 -0.17 -4.80 7.56
CA ARG A 29 -1.11 -5.37 8.52
C ARG A 29 -1.22 -4.52 9.79
N GLU A 30 -0.08 -4.09 10.35
CA GLU A 30 -0.04 -3.26 11.56
C GLU A 30 -0.64 -1.86 11.35
N VAL A 31 -0.57 -1.32 10.14
CA VAL A 31 -1.21 -0.05 9.76
C VAL A 31 -2.72 -0.19 9.59
N VAL A 32 -3.20 -1.31 9.04
CA VAL A 32 -4.63 -1.53 8.75
C VAL A 32 -5.39 -2.05 9.97
N GLU A 33 -4.81 -2.98 10.72
CA GLU A 33 -5.45 -3.65 11.86
C GLU A 33 -5.04 -3.05 13.22
N GLY A 34 -4.01 -2.21 13.27
CA GLY A 34 -3.47 -1.64 14.51
C GLY A 34 -4.04 -0.27 14.91
N PRO A 35 -3.54 0.31 16.01
CA PRO A 35 -3.92 1.65 16.47
C PRO A 35 -3.63 2.74 15.42
N VAL A 36 -4.37 3.85 15.49
CA VAL A 36 -4.24 4.98 14.54
C VAL A 36 -2.80 5.52 14.49
N ASP A 37 -2.08 5.47 15.61
CA ASP A 37 -0.67 5.87 15.72
C ASP A 37 0.26 5.12 14.75
N ASN A 38 -0.08 3.87 14.41
CA ASN A 38 0.69 3.08 13.45
C ASN A 38 0.62 3.65 12.04
N ALA A 39 -0.54 4.21 11.65
CA ALA A 39 -0.69 4.87 10.36
C ALA A 39 0.16 6.14 10.29
N PHE A 40 0.19 6.94 11.36
CA PHE A 40 1.08 8.10 11.45
C PHE A 40 2.56 7.68 11.40
N ALA A 41 2.95 6.63 12.14
CA ALA A 41 4.30 6.10 12.12
C ALA A 41 4.71 5.63 10.71
N ALA A 42 3.80 5.01 9.95
CA ALA A 42 4.06 4.60 8.57
C ALA A 42 4.28 5.78 7.63
N VAL A 43 3.48 6.84 7.75
CA VAL A 43 3.65 8.07 6.96
C VAL A 43 4.99 8.74 7.30
N ILE A 44 5.31 8.89 8.58
CA ILE A 44 6.58 9.47 9.04
C ILE A 44 7.76 8.63 8.54
N GLY A 45 7.65 7.30 8.62
CA GLY A 45 8.66 6.38 8.10
C GLY A 45 8.88 6.51 6.59
N ALA A 46 7.80 6.63 5.80
CA ALA A 46 7.89 6.85 4.36
C ALA A 46 8.56 8.19 4.02
N VAL A 47 8.18 9.27 4.70
CA VAL A 47 8.81 10.60 4.53
C VAL A 47 10.29 10.54 4.90
N SER A 48 10.62 9.86 6.00
CA SER A 48 12.01 9.68 6.45
C SER A 48 12.84 8.89 5.43
N ALA A 49 12.27 7.83 4.85
CA ALA A 49 12.94 7.04 3.81
C ALA A 49 13.24 7.89 2.56
N VAL A 50 12.30 8.75 2.15
CA VAL A 50 12.54 9.71 1.06
C VAL A 50 13.67 10.68 1.44
N ALA A 51 13.62 11.28 2.63
CA ALA A 51 14.66 12.20 3.08
C ALA A 51 16.05 11.56 3.08
N ILE A 52 16.18 10.33 3.58
CA ILE A 52 17.43 9.56 3.54
C ILE A 52 17.86 9.30 2.09
N GLY A 53 16.94 8.91 1.21
CA GLY A 53 17.22 8.73 -0.20
C GLY A 53 17.76 9.99 -0.87
N VAL A 54 17.19 11.16 -0.55
CA VAL A 54 17.65 12.46 -1.05
C VAL A 54 19.03 12.81 -0.50
N LEU A 55 19.32 12.50 0.77
CA LEU A 55 20.65 12.76 1.34
C LEU A 55 21.74 11.89 0.69
N ILE A 56 21.42 10.65 0.29
CA ILE A 56 22.39 9.72 -0.32
C ILE A 56 22.55 9.98 -1.83
N TRP A 57 21.45 10.22 -2.55
CA TRP A 57 21.43 10.25 -4.02
C TRP A 57 21.14 11.62 -4.61
N GLY A 58 20.69 12.59 -3.80
CA GLY A 58 20.40 13.95 -4.24
C GLY A 58 19.16 14.04 -5.16
N TYR A 59 19.32 14.78 -6.26
CA TYR A 59 18.25 15.11 -7.19
C TYR A 59 17.56 13.90 -7.84
N PRO A 60 18.28 12.83 -8.25
CA PRO A 60 17.65 11.58 -8.71
C PRO A 60 16.59 11.02 -7.75
N ALA A 61 16.87 10.96 -6.44
CA ALA A 61 15.91 10.45 -5.47
C ALA A 61 14.64 11.31 -5.42
N LEU A 62 14.77 12.65 -5.49
CA LEU A 62 13.62 13.54 -5.56
C LEU A 62 12.74 13.26 -6.77
N ILE A 63 13.33 13.07 -7.96
CA ILE A 63 12.58 12.76 -9.19
C ILE A 63 11.81 11.46 -9.00
N PHE A 64 12.47 10.39 -8.56
CA PHE A 64 11.81 9.09 -8.37
C PHE A 64 10.70 9.16 -7.34
N SER A 65 10.92 9.83 -6.20
CA SER A 65 9.88 10.00 -5.17
C SER A 65 8.69 10.81 -5.69
N ALA A 66 8.92 11.88 -6.46
CA ALA A 66 7.86 12.69 -7.06
C ALA A 66 7.04 11.90 -8.08
N LEU A 67 7.69 11.14 -8.97
CA LEU A 67 7.02 10.28 -9.94
C LEU A 67 6.17 9.20 -9.26
N LEU A 68 6.70 8.60 -8.19
CA LEU A 68 5.99 7.58 -7.42
C LEU A 68 4.77 8.17 -6.70
N ALA A 69 4.90 9.35 -6.09
CA ALA A 69 3.77 10.06 -5.47
C ALA A 69 2.70 10.45 -6.50
N ALA A 70 3.09 10.90 -7.69
CA ALA A 70 2.16 11.21 -8.77
C ALA A 70 1.38 9.97 -9.23
N ALA A 71 2.07 8.84 -9.44
CA ALA A 71 1.42 7.58 -9.78
C ALA A 71 0.44 7.12 -8.69
N LEU A 72 0.84 7.20 -7.41
CA LEU A 72 -0.03 6.87 -6.28
C LEU A 72 -1.27 7.77 -6.24
N MET A 73 -1.13 9.06 -6.52
CA MET A 73 -2.26 9.98 -6.58
C MET A 73 -3.26 9.60 -7.68
N VAL A 74 -2.76 9.30 -8.90
CA VAL A 74 -3.61 8.84 -10.00
C VAL A 74 -4.36 7.57 -9.64
N ILE A 75 -3.67 6.58 -9.05
CA ILE A 75 -4.30 5.35 -8.57
C ILE A 75 -5.38 5.66 -7.52
N THR A 76 -5.07 6.56 -6.58
CA THR A 76 -6.01 6.97 -5.52
C THR A 76 -7.27 7.62 -6.13
N LEU A 77 -7.12 8.52 -7.10
CA LEU A 77 -8.24 9.14 -7.80
C LEU A 77 -9.08 8.13 -8.57
N ILE A 78 -8.45 7.20 -9.28
CA ILE A 78 -9.15 6.11 -9.97
C ILE A 78 -9.95 5.28 -8.96
N ARG A 79 -9.37 4.92 -7.81
CA ARG A 79 -10.04 4.17 -6.76
C ARG A 79 -11.25 4.92 -6.21
N ILE A 80 -11.09 6.21 -5.91
CA ILE A 80 -12.20 7.06 -5.45
C ILE A 80 -13.32 7.14 -6.51
N THR A 81 -12.96 7.19 -7.79
CA THR A 81 -13.93 7.29 -8.90
C THR A 81 -14.70 5.99 -9.11
N LEU A 82 -14.08 4.84 -8.83
CA LEU A 82 -14.70 3.51 -8.99
C LEU A 82 -15.56 3.07 -7.79
N GLY A 83 -15.42 3.71 -6.62
CA GLY A 83 -16.08 3.34 -5.36
C GLY A 83 -15.44 2.13 -4.68
#